data_AF-W9ZEG9-F1
#
_entry.id   AF-W9ZEG9-F1
#
_cell.length_a   1.000
_cell.length_b   1.000
_cell.length_c   1.000
_cell.angle_alpha   90.00
_cell.angle_beta   90.00
_cell.angle_gamma   90.00
#
_symmetry.space_group_name_H-M   'P 1'
#
loop_
_entity.id
_entity.type
_entity.pdbx_description
1 polymer ?
#
loop_
_entity_poly.entity_id
_entity_poly.type
_entity_poly.pdbx_seq_one_letter_code
_entity_poly.pdbx_strand_id
1 'polypeptide(L)'
;MDNPPSNRKRSGVRRANVTACQRCKSRKQRCDQNIPACSSCTRAGVPCVSVDIDGQSAPRSYIKSLEDRVAELELALRSQGIDTESVAGSRVSQDALESTPEAPHSSDLNLLGLLVPKPVDLQHPEDSGYHALLDSITVPETIKFPPKPTAIQLTATYFEHSNFFSPVLDEESFHSTIAALYQEQLTAKQGTSIQKFQLCMVLAIAIRLLNRTDSSVPTVASDSFFASAIGILTERPQATWRGDLQHLQNLLLVVQYTIFASNLSAAWHFIGLATRLAIDLDLLNETRLSVTNSAHESEAEVNQRRRVFWSTYILETNLCVILNRPRSIPDEAIFTPLPSTSGPESSSPLANHCVLFRQLEYEIFHTLNYKPPANGNFFDYKAWKMGMKNRLMDWHANVPPVDAKSKLAPQNFFDGALYMTLVSLFSPSRHFPHLSEEELRDLAQYASTSIELYREGFKEGKLRFYWRTTPNLFQSGAALIHCIKSLTLQGAVFDVNALKSRVSVCSTVLWGMAERYPPGASYRDRFDEMSATIDEMASELPMDISSEFLFGHNVVPSLDLDGTATLWTTTPPTLDPWIFDQT
;
A
#
# COMPACT_ATOMS: atom_id res chain seq x y z
N MET A 1 39.59 48.51 -55.64
CA MET A 1 38.12 48.42 -55.43
C MET A 1 37.74 46.96 -55.43
N ASP A 2 36.71 46.63 -54.65
CA ASP A 2 35.95 45.37 -54.60
C ASP A 2 36.53 44.19 -53.80
N ASN A 3 36.13 44.16 -52.53
CA ASN A 3 36.10 42.97 -51.67
C ASN A 3 34.67 42.35 -51.78
N PRO A 4 34.51 41.02 -51.88
CA PRO A 4 33.22 40.39 -52.19
C PRO A 4 32.26 40.41 -50.98
N PRO A 5 30.94 40.34 -51.19
CA PRO A 5 29.96 40.47 -50.12
C PRO A 5 29.88 39.19 -49.30
N SER A 6 30.11 39.29 -47.98
CA SER A 6 29.91 38.19 -47.03
C SER A 6 28.42 37.92 -46.83
N ASN A 7 27.87 37.01 -47.64
CA ASN A 7 26.50 36.53 -47.52
C ASN A 7 26.37 35.56 -46.33
N ARG A 8 26.21 36.10 -45.11
CA ARG A 8 25.68 35.32 -43.98
C ARG A 8 24.18 35.54 -43.90
N LYS A 9 23.41 34.62 -44.49
CA LYS A 9 21.97 34.47 -44.27
C LYS A 9 21.71 34.47 -42.76
N ARG A 10 21.01 35.51 -42.27
CA ARG A 10 20.48 35.58 -40.91
C ARG A 10 19.44 34.47 -40.75
N SER A 11 19.70 33.49 -39.89
CA SER A 11 18.68 32.53 -39.48
C SER A 11 17.56 33.29 -38.74
N GLY A 12 16.36 33.25 -39.29
CA GLY A 12 15.18 33.99 -38.86
C GLY A 12 14.49 33.45 -37.62
N VAL A 13 15.24 32.97 -36.61
CA VAL A 13 14.66 32.65 -35.29
C VAL A 13 14.71 33.93 -34.46
N ARG A 14 13.55 34.44 -34.05
CA ARG A 14 13.43 35.67 -33.24
C ARG A 14 14.19 35.51 -31.92
N ARG A 15 15.34 36.20 -31.78
CA ARG A 15 16.15 36.33 -30.55
C ARG A 15 15.47 37.12 -29.43
N ALA A 16 14.13 37.15 -29.39
CA ALA A 16 13.37 38.06 -28.53
C ALA A 16 13.33 37.64 -27.05
N ASN A 17 13.67 36.39 -26.73
CA ASN A 17 13.46 35.82 -25.38
C ASN A 17 14.74 35.68 -24.54
N VAL A 18 15.91 36.13 -25.01
CA VAL A 18 17.17 35.99 -24.26
C VAL A 18 17.38 37.21 -23.36
N THR A 19 17.20 37.05 -22.05
CA THR A 19 17.40 38.14 -21.09
C THR A 19 18.87 38.57 -21.00
N ALA A 20 19.11 39.83 -20.59
CA ALA A 20 20.48 40.32 -20.37
C ALA A 20 21.19 39.51 -19.26
N CYS A 21 22.47 39.16 -19.48
CA CYS A 21 23.25 38.39 -18.50
C CYS A 21 23.47 39.17 -17.20
N GLN A 22 23.69 38.45 -16.10
CA GLN A 22 23.80 39.00 -14.74
C GLN A 22 24.85 40.11 -14.64
N ARG A 23 26.00 39.94 -15.31
CA ARG A 23 27.08 40.93 -15.32
C ARG A 23 26.73 42.21 -16.08
N CYS A 24 26.02 42.09 -17.21
CA CYS A 24 25.56 43.28 -17.93
C CYS A 24 24.44 44.00 -17.17
N LYS A 25 23.55 43.25 -16.49
CA LYS A 25 22.52 43.80 -15.60
C LYS A 25 23.15 44.55 -14.42
N SER A 26 24.10 43.95 -13.70
CA SER A 26 24.73 44.57 -12.53
C SER A 26 25.54 45.82 -12.89
N ARG A 27 26.17 45.84 -14.07
CA ARG A 27 26.91 47.00 -14.59
C ARG A 27 26.06 48.01 -15.35
N LYS A 28 24.73 47.80 -15.45
CA LYS A 28 23.80 48.66 -16.20
C LYS A 28 24.27 48.97 -17.63
N GLN A 29 24.89 47.99 -18.30
CA GLN A 29 25.43 48.12 -19.66
C GLN A 29 24.64 47.25 -20.66
N ARG A 30 24.67 47.62 -21.94
CA ARG A 30 23.93 46.88 -22.98
C ARG A 30 24.51 45.46 -23.17
N CYS A 31 23.66 44.44 -23.08
CA CYS A 31 23.99 43.07 -23.43
C CYS A 31 23.59 42.81 -24.89
N ASP A 32 24.52 42.32 -25.71
CA ASP A 32 24.27 41.93 -27.11
C ASP A 32 23.65 40.54 -27.25
N GLN A 33 23.37 39.87 -26.12
CA GLN A 33 22.61 38.61 -26.04
C GLN A 33 23.18 37.42 -26.84
N ASN A 34 24.42 37.51 -27.32
CA ASN A 34 25.07 36.41 -28.02
C ASN A 34 25.26 35.17 -27.12
N ILE A 35 25.23 34.01 -27.77
CA ILE A 35 25.42 32.66 -27.22
C ILE A 35 26.66 32.08 -27.93
N PRO A 36 27.62 31.43 -27.23
CA PRO A 36 27.58 30.99 -25.83
C PRO A 36 27.89 32.08 -24.80
N ALA A 37 28.38 33.26 -25.20
CA ALA A 37 28.62 34.39 -24.31
C ALA A 37 28.40 35.73 -25.02
N CYS A 38 28.03 36.77 -24.26
CA CYS A 38 27.90 38.12 -24.76
C CYS A 38 29.29 38.74 -25.06
N SER A 39 29.39 39.69 -25.99
CA SER A 39 30.70 40.25 -26.39
C SER A 39 31.43 40.92 -25.22
N SER A 40 30.69 41.51 -24.28
CA SER A 40 31.28 42.17 -23.09
C SER A 40 31.81 41.18 -22.06
N CYS A 41 31.16 40.03 -21.87
CA CYS A 41 31.67 38.94 -21.03
C CYS A 41 32.87 38.26 -21.66
N THR A 42 32.81 38.03 -22.98
CA THR A 42 33.92 37.46 -23.75
C THR A 42 35.17 38.34 -23.66
N ARG A 43 35.05 39.65 -23.91
CA ARG A 43 36.19 40.59 -23.84
C ARG A 43 36.81 40.70 -22.44
N ALA A 44 36.02 40.43 -21.41
CA ALA A 44 36.49 40.49 -20.04
C ALA A 44 36.97 39.14 -19.50
N GLY A 45 36.92 38.06 -20.29
CA GLY A 45 37.35 36.73 -19.86
C GLY A 45 36.55 36.15 -18.69
N VAL A 46 35.28 36.53 -18.52
CA VAL A 46 34.45 36.08 -17.40
C VAL A 46 33.23 35.27 -17.86
N PRO A 47 32.74 34.32 -17.04
CA PRO A 47 31.57 33.53 -17.36
C PRO A 47 30.32 34.38 -17.64
N CYS A 48 29.58 34.03 -18.69
CA CYS A 48 28.35 34.71 -19.08
C CYS A 48 27.12 33.93 -18.58
N VAL A 49 26.59 34.36 -17.44
CA VAL A 49 25.46 33.69 -16.75
C VAL A 49 24.17 34.49 -16.93
N SER A 50 23.09 33.83 -17.34
CA SER A 50 21.73 34.38 -17.31
C SER A 50 21.02 33.97 -16.04
N VAL A 51 20.09 34.82 -15.60
CA VAL A 51 19.24 34.56 -14.42
C VAL A 51 17.81 34.55 -14.93
N ASP A 52 17.12 33.44 -14.68
CA ASP A 52 15.72 33.24 -15.04
C ASP A 52 14.78 33.95 -14.06
N ILE A 53 13.48 33.94 -14.35
CA ILE A 53 12.45 34.64 -13.56
C ILE A 53 12.40 34.10 -12.11
N ASP A 54 12.72 32.82 -11.92
CA ASP A 54 12.76 32.14 -10.61
C ASP A 54 14.09 32.30 -9.85
N GLY A 55 15.00 33.15 -10.35
CA GLY A 55 16.26 33.46 -9.67
C GLY A 55 17.38 32.42 -9.82
N GLN A 56 17.15 31.32 -10.55
CA GLN A 56 18.20 30.35 -10.86
C GLN A 56 19.18 30.88 -11.92
N SER A 57 20.46 30.64 -11.70
CA SER A 57 21.56 31.12 -12.54
C SER A 57 22.09 30.02 -13.44
N ALA A 58 21.94 30.15 -14.75
CA ALA A 58 22.42 29.19 -15.74
C ALA A 58 23.49 29.80 -16.65
N PRO A 59 24.63 29.12 -16.90
CA PRO A 59 25.61 29.55 -17.90
C PRO A 59 24.99 29.55 -19.31
N ARG A 60 25.24 30.58 -20.11
CA ARG A 60 24.74 30.62 -21.50
C ARG A 60 25.34 29.55 -22.41
N SER A 61 26.50 29.02 -22.06
CA SER A 61 27.08 27.84 -22.72
C SER A 61 26.23 26.59 -22.51
N TYR A 62 25.59 26.46 -21.35
CA TYR A 62 24.68 25.35 -21.06
C TYR A 62 23.39 25.47 -21.88
N ILE A 63 22.86 26.68 -22.02
CA ILE A 63 21.72 26.96 -22.92
C ILE A 63 22.06 26.54 -24.35
N LYS A 64 23.28 26.82 -24.82
CA LYS A 64 23.73 26.39 -26.15
C LYS A 64 23.74 24.87 -26.29
N SER A 65 24.28 24.15 -25.29
CA SER A 65 24.30 22.69 -25.33
C SER A 65 22.90 22.07 -25.34
N LEU A 66 21.92 22.73 -24.67
CA LEU A 66 20.53 22.29 -24.72
C LEU A 66 19.90 22.56 -26.08
N GLU A 67 20.14 23.73 -26.69
CA GLU A 67 19.68 24.04 -28.06
C GLU A 67 20.24 23.04 -29.09
N ASP A 68 21.53 22.72 -28.98
CA ASP A 68 22.19 21.76 -29.87
C ASP A 68 21.62 20.35 -29.66
N ARG A 69 21.37 19.95 -28.40
CA ARG A 69 20.77 18.66 -28.08
C ARG A 69 19.33 18.54 -28.58
N VAL A 70 18.54 19.61 -28.47
CA VAL A 70 17.18 19.66 -29.03
C VAL A 70 17.23 19.52 -30.54
N ALA A 71 18.14 20.22 -31.22
CA ALA A 71 18.30 20.11 -32.67
C ALA A 71 18.71 18.69 -33.13
N GLU A 72 19.59 18.02 -32.39
CA GLU A 72 19.96 16.61 -32.62
C GLU A 72 18.75 15.68 -32.47
N LEU A 73 17.95 15.87 -31.42
CA LEU A 73 16.76 15.07 -31.14
C LEU A 73 15.66 15.31 -32.19
N GLU A 74 15.44 16.55 -32.60
CA GLU A 74 14.51 16.89 -33.68
C GLU A 74 14.91 16.24 -35.01
N LEU A 75 16.22 16.20 -35.33
CA LEU A 75 16.75 15.49 -36.49
C LEU A 75 16.54 13.98 -36.38
N ALA A 76 16.79 13.39 -35.21
CA ALA A 76 16.56 11.97 -34.96
C ALA A 76 15.07 11.59 -35.09
N LEU A 77 14.16 12.42 -34.57
CA LEU A 77 12.72 12.22 -34.65
C LEU A 77 12.20 12.35 -36.10
N ARG A 78 12.70 13.33 -36.86
CA ARG A 78 12.38 13.47 -38.29
C ARG A 78 12.87 12.27 -39.11
N SER A 79 14.01 11.69 -38.76
CA SER A 79 14.51 10.46 -39.41
C SER A 79 13.63 9.22 -39.15
N GLN A 80 12.79 9.28 -38.10
CA GLN A 80 11.81 8.25 -37.75
C GLN A 80 10.39 8.58 -38.24
N GLY A 81 10.22 9.62 -39.07
CA GLY A 81 8.94 9.99 -39.67
C GLY A 81 7.99 10.77 -38.73
N ILE A 82 8.49 11.29 -37.60
CA ILE A 82 7.69 12.04 -36.63
C ILE A 82 7.76 13.55 -36.96
N ASP A 83 6.61 14.18 -37.23
CA ASP A 83 6.53 15.61 -37.53
C ASP A 83 6.56 16.47 -36.26
N THR A 84 7.73 17.05 -36.02
CA THR A 84 8.03 17.95 -34.90
C THR A 84 7.31 19.30 -34.97
N GLU A 85 6.83 19.74 -36.14
CA GLU A 85 6.19 21.06 -36.29
C GLU A 85 4.75 21.09 -35.76
N SER A 86 4.09 19.92 -35.65
CA SER A 86 2.76 19.77 -35.04
C SER A 86 2.73 20.05 -33.52
N VAL A 87 3.89 19.98 -32.85
CA VAL A 87 4.04 20.15 -31.39
C VAL A 87 4.30 21.62 -30.99
N ALA A 88 4.67 22.48 -31.95
CA ALA A 88 5.07 23.87 -31.68
C ALA A 88 3.93 24.79 -31.20
N GLY A 89 2.68 24.33 -31.23
CA GLY A 89 1.51 25.09 -30.79
C GLY A 89 1.27 25.12 -29.26
N SER A 90 1.94 24.28 -28.47
CA SER A 90 1.70 24.20 -27.02
C SER A 90 2.74 25.00 -26.22
N ARG A 91 2.78 26.31 -26.42
CA ARG A 91 3.35 27.24 -25.44
C ARG A 91 2.19 27.97 -24.77
N VAL A 92 1.61 27.31 -23.77
CA VAL A 92 0.69 27.97 -22.84
C VAL A 92 1.52 28.99 -22.04
N SER A 93 1.27 30.27 -22.30
CA SER A 93 1.77 31.36 -21.46
C SER A 93 1.34 31.13 -20.01
N GLN A 94 2.27 31.34 -19.07
CA GLN A 94 2.05 31.18 -17.62
C GLN A 94 0.94 32.08 -17.04
N ASP A 95 0.36 32.99 -17.83
CA ASP A 95 -0.77 33.84 -17.43
C ASP A 95 -2.14 33.12 -17.51
N ALA A 96 -2.22 31.87 -17.98
CA ALA A 96 -3.46 31.09 -17.99
C ALA A 96 -3.72 30.28 -16.69
N LEU A 97 -2.89 30.46 -15.65
CA LEU A 97 -3.03 29.73 -14.38
C LEU A 97 -4.22 30.17 -13.52
N GLU A 98 -4.92 31.25 -13.88
CA GLU A 98 -6.12 31.72 -13.18
C GLU A 98 -7.44 31.29 -13.84
N SER A 99 -7.40 30.61 -15.00
CA SER A 99 -8.61 30.13 -15.67
C SER A 99 -8.40 28.79 -16.37
N THR A 100 -7.94 27.77 -15.64
CA THR A 100 -8.36 26.41 -15.99
C THR A 100 -9.85 26.31 -15.72
N PRO A 101 -10.68 25.77 -16.64
CA PRO A 101 -11.98 25.24 -16.23
C PRO A 101 -11.68 24.30 -15.07
N GLU A 102 -12.41 24.40 -13.96
CA GLU A 102 -12.28 23.46 -12.87
C GLU A 102 -12.24 22.05 -13.47
N ALA A 103 -11.10 21.37 -13.32
CA ALA A 103 -11.06 19.95 -13.58
C ALA A 103 -12.19 19.34 -12.76
N PRO A 104 -12.99 18.41 -13.32
CA PRO A 104 -14.03 17.74 -12.55
C PRO A 104 -13.43 17.29 -11.23
N HIS A 105 -14.13 17.61 -10.14
CA HIS A 105 -13.61 17.56 -8.79
C HIS A 105 -12.78 16.30 -8.56
N SER A 106 -11.67 16.43 -7.82
CA SER A 106 -10.66 15.39 -7.59
C SER A 106 -11.18 14.05 -7.04
N SER A 107 -12.47 13.96 -6.69
CA SER A 107 -13.19 12.74 -6.34
C SER A 107 -13.50 11.84 -7.53
N ASP A 108 -13.57 12.35 -8.76
CA ASP A 108 -14.33 11.70 -9.85
C ASP A 108 -13.51 10.78 -10.78
N LEU A 109 -12.21 10.65 -10.54
CA LEU A 109 -11.30 9.92 -11.44
C LEU A 109 -10.47 8.83 -10.75
N ASN A 110 -10.54 8.71 -9.42
CA ASN A 110 -9.98 7.56 -8.72
C ASN A 110 -11.11 6.56 -8.46
N LEU A 111 -11.07 5.38 -9.09
CA LEU A 111 -12.07 4.34 -8.90
C LEU A 111 -12.24 3.95 -7.42
N LEU A 112 -11.16 4.03 -6.62
CA LEU A 112 -11.23 3.88 -5.16
C LEU A 112 -11.86 5.11 -4.47
N GLY A 113 -11.56 6.34 -4.91
CA GLY A 113 -12.12 7.57 -4.33
C GLY A 113 -13.61 7.80 -4.64
N LEU A 114 -14.08 7.30 -5.78
CA LEU A 114 -15.47 7.32 -6.21
C LEU A 114 -16.36 6.29 -5.50
N LEU A 115 -15.77 5.23 -4.95
CA LEU A 115 -16.48 4.02 -4.57
C LEU A 115 -16.17 3.51 -3.15
N VAL A 116 -15.21 4.09 -2.45
CA VAL A 116 -15.14 4.00 -0.99
C VAL A 116 -16.37 4.75 -0.46
N PRO A 117 -17.22 4.13 0.36
CA PRO A 117 -18.28 4.84 1.08
C PRO A 117 -17.66 6.08 1.72
N LYS A 118 -18.30 7.25 1.58
CA LYS A 118 -17.85 8.49 2.23
C LYS A 118 -17.37 8.12 3.63
N PRO A 119 -16.16 8.55 4.05
CA PRO A 119 -15.62 8.19 5.35
C PRO A 119 -16.74 8.37 6.34
N VAL A 120 -17.06 7.30 7.09
CA VAL A 120 -18.15 7.29 8.08
C VAL A 120 -18.14 8.66 8.72
N ASP A 121 -19.18 9.44 8.46
CA ASP A 121 -19.29 10.80 8.96
C ASP A 121 -19.08 10.67 10.47
N LEU A 122 -17.94 11.17 10.97
CA LEU A 122 -17.62 11.17 12.41
C LEU A 122 -18.49 12.22 13.13
N GLN A 123 -19.74 12.40 12.67
CA GLN A 123 -20.70 13.39 13.14
C GLN A 123 -21.35 12.98 14.47
N HIS A 124 -21.02 11.79 15.00
CA HIS A 124 -21.27 11.43 16.39
C HIS A 124 -19.94 11.43 17.17
N PRO A 125 -19.63 12.51 17.91
CA PRO A 125 -18.44 12.60 18.76
C PRO A 125 -18.34 11.49 19.79
N GLU A 126 -19.46 10.86 20.14
CA GLU A 126 -19.52 9.83 21.18
C GLU A 126 -19.15 8.42 20.69
N ASP A 127 -19.20 8.15 19.37
CA ASP A 127 -18.90 6.83 18.78
C ASP A 127 -17.54 6.77 18.04
N SER A 128 -16.83 7.90 17.92
CA SER A 128 -15.75 8.06 16.94
C SER A 128 -14.32 8.08 17.49
N GLY A 129 -14.12 7.78 18.79
CA GLY A 129 -12.80 7.75 19.44
C GLY A 129 -12.44 6.40 20.06
N TYR A 130 -11.18 6.27 20.53
CA TYR A 130 -10.79 5.17 21.41
C TYR A 130 -11.60 5.16 22.72
N HIS A 131 -12.22 6.29 23.09
CA HIS A 131 -13.13 6.41 24.23
C HIS A 131 -14.34 5.46 24.11
N ALA A 132 -14.98 5.33 22.95
CA ALA A 132 -16.07 4.36 22.75
C ALA A 132 -15.61 2.91 23.00
N LEU A 133 -14.35 2.59 22.70
CA LEU A 133 -13.75 1.29 22.99
C LEU A 133 -13.46 1.13 24.48
N LEU A 134 -13.01 2.18 25.18
CA LEU A 134 -12.71 2.12 26.62
C LEU A 134 -13.98 2.14 27.49
N ASP A 135 -15.00 2.89 27.08
CA ASP A 135 -16.26 3.09 27.82
C ASP A 135 -17.21 1.88 27.70
N SER A 136 -17.05 1.07 26.65
CA SER A 136 -17.82 -0.17 26.45
C SER A 136 -17.21 -1.40 27.14
N ILE A 137 -16.01 -1.29 27.70
CA ILE A 137 -15.30 -2.40 28.32
C ILE A 137 -15.69 -2.55 29.79
N THR A 138 -16.42 -3.62 30.10
CA THR A 138 -16.55 -4.11 31.47
C THR A 138 -15.29 -4.90 31.83
N VAL A 139 -14.42 -4.30 32.65
CA VAL A 139 -13.21 -4.97 33.13
C VAL A 139 -13.60 -6.07 34.12
N PRO A 140 -13.29 -7.35 33.86
CA PRO A 140 -13.56 -8.42 34.82
C PRO A 140 -12.72 -8.24 36.09
N GLU A 141 -13.33 -8.45 37.27
CA GLU A 141 -12.61 -8.35 38.56
C GLU A 141 -11.45 -9.36 38.69
N THR A 142 -11.55 -10.51 38.00
CA THR A 142 -10.51 -11.54 37.99
C THR A 142 -10.33 -12.13 36.60
N ILE A 143 -9.08 -12.21 36.14
CA ILE A 143 -8.72 -12.83 34.87
C ILE A 143 -8.62 -14.34 35.06
N LYS A 144 -9.50 -15.09 34.38
CA LYS A 144 -9.44 -16.55 34.33
C LYS A 144 -8.75 -16.99 33.04
N PHE A 145 -7.50 -17.42 33.13
CA PHE A 145 -6.78 -17.98 32.00
C PHE A 145 -7.23 -19.43 31.71
N PRO A 146 -7.21 -19.88 30.44
CA PRO A 146 -7.57 -21.24 30.09
C PRO A 146 -6.50 -22.23 30.58
N PRO A 147 -6.77 -23.55 30.56
CA PRO A 147 -5.76 -24.57 30.85
C PRO A 147 -4.49 -24.36 30.03
N LYS A 148 -3.31 -24.66 30.62
CA LYS A 148 -2.01 -24.45 29.98
C LYS A 148 -1.92 -25.03 28.55
N PRO A 149 -2.42 -26.25 28.26
CA PRO A 149 -2.40 -26.78 26.89
C PRO A 149 -3.16 -25.91 25.89
N THR A 150 -4.34 -25.41 26.29
CA THR A 150 -5.17 -24.52 25.47
C THR A 150 -4.48 -23.18 25.21
N ALA A 151 -3.85 -22.60 26.23
CA ALA A 151 -3.10 -21.35 26.07
C ALA A 151 -1.91 -21.51 25.11
N ILE A 152 -1.19 -22.63 25.20
CA ILE A 152 -0.09 -22.95 24.27
C ILE A 152 -0.62 -23.08 22.84
N GLN A 153 -1.75 -23.76 22.64
CA GLN A 153 -2.35 -23.92 21.31
C GLN A 153 -2.79 -22.59 20.69
N LEU A 154 -3.47 -21.74 21.47
CA LEU A 154 -3.86 -20.40 21.02
C LEU A 154 -2.64 -19.52 20.72
N THR A 155 -1.59 -19.62 21.54
CA THR A 155 -0.33 -18.92 21.32
C THR A 155 0.34 -19.37 20.02
N ALA A 156 0.33 -20.67 19.72
CA ALA A 156 0.85 -21.18 18.45
C ALA A 156 0.06 -20.64 17.25
N THR A 157 -1.28 -20.54 17.35
CA THR A 157 -2.11 -19.87 16.32
C THR A 157 -1.72 -18.40 16.14
N TYR A 158 -1.46 -17.67 17.23
CA TYR A 158 -1.00 -16.29 17.15
C TYR A 158 0.34 -16.20 16.41
N PHE A 159 1.36 -16.98 16.80
CA PHE A 159 2.68 -16.89 16.19
C PHE A 159 2.71 -17.38 14.75
N GLU A 160 1.97 -18.43 14.41
CA GLU A 160 1.85 -18.92 13.03
C GLU A 160 1.37 -17.79 12.09
N HIS A 161 0.42 -16.97 12.53
CA HIS A 161 -0.06 -15.82 11.75
C HIS A 161 0.86 -14.58 11.89
N SER A 162 1.24 -14.22 13.11
CA SER A 162 1.98 -12.99 13.43
C SER A 162 3.37 -13.02 12.82
N ASN A 163 4.07 -14.16 12.88
CA ASN A 163 5.40 -14.32 12.30
C ASN A 163 5.41 -14.26 10.77
N PHE A 164 4.28 -14.53 10.12
CA PHE A 164 4.15 -14.36 8.67
C PHE A 164 4.01 -12.88 8.27
N PHE A 165 3.30 -12.08 9.06
CA PHE A 165 2.86 -10.74 8.65
C PHE A 165 3.52 -9.59 9.43
N SER A 166 3.53 -9.64 10.76
CA SER A 166 3.97 -8.56 11.63
C SER A 166 4.51 -9.13 12.96
N PRO A 167 5.76 -9.63 12.99
CA PRO A 167 6.35 -10.26 14.17
C PRO A 167 6.68 -9.22 15.26
N VAL A 168 5.72 -9.00 16.16
CA VAL A 168 5.85 -8.04 17.28
C VAL A 168 6.60 -8.66 18.47
N LEU A 169 6.33 -9.93 18.75
CA LEU A 169 6.91 -10.68 19.88
C LEU A 169 7.86 -11.76 19.37
N ASP A 170 8.80 -12.17 20.22
CA ASP A 170 9.63 -13.36 19.98
C ASP A 170 8.94 -14.61 20.57
N GLU A 171 8.87 -15.68 19.78
CA GLU A 171 8.10 -16.89 20.13
C GLU A 171 8.75 -17.67 21.28
N GLU A 172 10.06 -17.87 21.24
CA GLU A 172 10.80 -18.63 22.26
C GLU A 172 10.76 -17.92 23.62
N SER A 173 11.00 -16.61 23.61
CA SER A 173 10.91 -15.76 24.80
C SER A 173 9.49 -15.74 25.38
N PHE A 174 8.47 -15.75 24.53
CA PHE A 174 7.08 -15.76 24.97
C PHE A 174 6.65 -17.11 25.56
N HIS A 175 7.15 -18.24 25.04
CA HIS A 175 6.93 -19.55 25.63
C HIS A 175 7.46 -19.64 27.08
N SER A 176 8.62 -19.03 27.33
CA SER A 176 9.18 -18.92 28.69
C SER A 176 8.29 -18.09 29.62
N THR A 177 7.69 -17.02 29.08
CA THR A 177 6.71 -16.20 29.81
C THR A 177 5.46 -17.00 30.21
N ILE A 178 4.92 -17.81 29.30
CA ILE A 178 3.79 -18.70 29.60
C ILE A 178 4.19 -19.72 30.68
N ALA A 179 5.38 -20.33 30.56
CA ALA A 179 5.84 -21.31 31.54
C ALA A 179 5.89 -20.72 32.96
N ALA A 180 6.43 -19.51 33.12
CA ALA A 180 6.48 -18.79 34.38
C ALA A 180 5.09 -18.47 34.95
N LEU A 181 4.20 -17.87 34.12
CA LEU A 181 2.84 -17.49 34.55
C LEU A 181 2.00 -18.68 35.04
N TYR A 182 2.20 -19.87 34.47
CA TYR A 182 1.48 -21.09 34.87
C TYR A 182 2.19 -21.89 35.98
N GLN A 183 3.50 -21.72 36.18
CA GLN A 183 4.24 -22.36 37.28
C GLN A 183 3.97 -21.69 38.63
N GLU A 184 3.80 -20.36 38.66
CA GLU A 184 3.61 -19.61 39.91
C GLU A 184 2.28 -19.91 40.64
N GLN A 185 1.42 -20.78 40.10
CA GLN A 185 0.00 -20.92 40.45
C GLN A 185 -0.68 -19.54 40.47
N LEU A 186 -1.63 -19.32 39.56
CA LEU A 186 -2.41 -18.08 39.32
C LEU A 186 -3.13 -17.45 40.55
N THR A 187 -2.76 -17.82 41.77
CA THR A 187 -3.01 -17.11 43.02
C THR A 187 -2.61 -15.64 42.94
N ALA A 188 -3.50 -14.84 43.52
CA ALA A 188 -3.54 -13.40 43.40
C ALA A 188 -2.28 -12.74 43.98
N LYS A 189 -1.31 -12.38 43.10
CA LYS A 189 -0.66 -11.04 43.03
C LYS A 189 0.72 -11.00 42.34
N GLN A 190 1.33 -12.11 41.90
CA GLN A 190 2.78 -12.10 41.60
C GLN A 190 3.29 -12.36 40.16
N GLY A 191 2.45 -12.55 39.14
CA GLY A 191 2.93 -12.40 37.74
C GLY A 191 3.12 -10.92 37.37
N THR A 192 4.18 -10.55 36.65
CA THR A 192 4.37 -9.15 36.22
C THR A 192 3.17 -8.71 35.36
N SER A 193 2.57 -7.56 35.68
CA SER A 193 1.36 -7.05 35.00
C SER A 193 1.51 -7.04 33.47
N ILE A 194 2.73 -6.81 32.98
CA ILE A 194 3.07 -6.82 31.54
C ILE A 194 2.88 -8.20 30.91
N GLN A 195 3.39 -9.26 31.53
CA GLN A 195 3.28 -10.62 30.99
C GLN A 195 1.81 -11.06 30.91
N LYS A 196 1.01 -10.71 31.94
CA LYS A 196 -0.44 -10.96 31.92
C LYS A 196 -1.15 -10.19 30.82
N PHE A 197 -0.78 -8.92 30.62
CA PHE A 197 -1.30 -8.10 29.53
C PHE A 197 -1.01 -8.75 28.18
N GLN A 198 0.25 -9.11 27.91
CA GLN A 198 0.64 -9.71 26.63
C GLN A 198 -0.05 -11.07 26.41
N LEU A 199 -0.16 -11.91 27.45
CA LEU A 199 -0.90 -13.17 27.34
C LEU A 199 -2.38 -12.94 27.00
N CYS A 200 -3.07 -12.03 27.71
CA CYS A 200 -4.44 -11.67 27.38
C CYS A 200 -4.58 -11.21 25.92
N MET A 201 -3.70 -10.33 25.45
CA MET A 201 -3.72 -9.83 24.08
C MET A 201 -3.48 -10.94 23.04
N VAL A 202 -2.48 -11.80 23.27
CA VAL A 202 -2.17 -12.93 22.38
C VAL A 202 -3.36 -13.90 22.30
N LEU A 203 -3.97 -14.25 23.42
CA LEU A 203 -5.16 -15.11 23.45
C LEU A 203 -6.35 -14.46 22.75
N ALA A 204 -6.59 -13.16 22.99
CA ALA A 204 -7.67 -12.42 22.35
C ALA A 204 -7.51 -12.41 20.82
N ILE A 205 -6.31 -12.11 20.33
CA ILE A 205 -6.00 -12.08 18.89
C ILE A 205 -6.12 -13.48 18.29
N ALA A 206 -5.60 -14.52 18.96
CA ALA A 206 -5.69 -15.90 18.49
C ALA A 206 -7.16 -16.35 18.31
N ILE A 207 -8.04 -16.04 19.26
CA ILE A 207 -9.47 -16.36 19.15
C ILE A 207 -10.11 -15.61 17.96
N ARG A 208 -9.76 -14.33 17.72
CA ARG A 208 -10.24 -13.61 16.53
C ARG A 208 -9.75 -14.27 15.24
N LEU A 209 -8.49 -14.70 15.18
CA LEU A 209 -7.94 -15.42 14.02
C LEU A 209 -8.68 -16.74 13.77
N LEU A 210 -8.95 -17.52 14.82
CA LEU A 210 -9.71 -18.77 14.72
C LEU A 210 -11.14 -18.52 14.26
N ASN A 211 -11.83 -17.51 14.78
CA ASN A 211 -13.20 -17.15 14.35
C ASN A 211 -13.29 -16.85 12.84
N ARG A 212 -12.22 -16.33 12.23
CA ARG A 212 -12.17 -16.09 10.78
C ARG A 212 -12.03 -17.37 9.96
N THR A 213 -11.45 -18.41 10.55
CA THR A 213 -11.35 -19.74 9.94
C THR A 213 -12.62 -20.56 10.19
N ASP A 214 -13.21 -20.42 11.39
CA ASP A 214 -14.41 -21.12 11.82
C ASP A 214 -15.34 -20.16 12.57
N SER A 215 -16.48 -19.85 11.94
CA SER A 215 -17.58 -19.03 12.51
C SER A 215 -17.98 -19.40 13.92
N SER A 216 -17.93 -20.69 14.22
CA SER A 216 -18.53 -21.25 15.42
C SER A 216 -17.76 -20.86 16.67
N VAL A 217 -16.49 -20.46 16.52
CA VAL A 217 -15.64 -19.99 17.61
C VAL A 217 -16.21 -18.66 18.14
N PRO A 218 -16.73 -18.61 19.38
CA PRO A 218 -17.36 -17.41 19.91
C PRO A 218 -16.34 -16.32 20.21
N THR A 219 -16.63 -15.09 19.79
CA THR A 219 -15.73 -13.94 20.00
C THR A 219 -15.83 -13.35 21.40
N VAL A 220 -16.83 -13.75 22.20
CA VAL A 220 -17.03 -13.26 23.58
C VAL A 220 -15.80 -13.49 24.45
N ALA A 221 -15.17 -14.66 24.34
CA ALA A 221 -13.94 -14.96 25.10
C ALA A 221 -12.78 -14.04 24.68
N SER A 222 -12.68 -13.72 23.38
CA SER A 222 -11.69 -12.75 22.88
C SER A 222 -11.89 -11.38 23.49
N ASP A 223 -13.15 -10.93 23.57
CA ASP A 223 -13.52 -9.62 24.11
C ASP A 223 -13.26 -9.52 25.61
N SER A 224 -13.53 -10.59 26.35
CA SER A 224 -13.18 -10.69 27.78
C SER A 224 -11.68 -10.62 28.04
N PHE A 225 -10.85 -11.27 27.22
CA PHE A 225 -9.39 -11.17 27.35
C PHE A 225 -8.88 -9.77 26.98
N PHE A 226 -9.43 -9.17 25.93
CA PHE A 226 -9.09 -7.80 25.57
C PHE A 226 -9.49 -6.81 26.69
N ALA A 227 -10.71 -6.92 27.22
CA ALA A 227 -11.19 -6.15 28.37
C ALA A 227 -10.26 -6.27 29.58
N SER A 228 -9.82 -7.50 29.87
CA SER A 228 -8.86 -7.77 30.95
C SER A 228 -7.50 -7.12 30.71
N ALA A 229 -7.00 -7.11 29.47
CA ALA A 229 -5.74 -6.44 29.11
C ALA A 229 -5.87 -4.91 29.29
N ILE A 230 -6.98 -4.32 28.85
CA ILE A 230 -7.24 -2.89 29.04
C ILE A 230 -7.38 -2.55 30.54
N GLY A 231 -8.01 -3.40 31.35
CA GLY A 231 -8.06 -3.24 32.80
C GLY A 231 -6.67 -3.18 33.45
N ILE A 232 -5.76 -4.06 33.05
CA ILE A 232 -4.36 -4.02 33.53
C ILE A 232 -3.70 -2.68 33.17
N LEU A 233 -3.96 -2.19 31.95
CA LEU A 233 -3.40 -0.94 31.44
C LEU A 233 -3.93 0.28 32.21
N THR A 234 -5.23 0.32 32.52
CA THR A 234 -5.85 1.45 33.25
C THR A 234 -5.51 1.45 34.74
N GLU A 235 -5.41 0.28 35.38
CA GLU A 235 -5.02 0.18 36.79
C GLU A 235 -3.55 0.51 37.03
N ARG A 236 -2.66 0.16 36.09
CA ARG A 236 -1.21 0.31 36.23
C ARG A 236 -0.55 0.85 34.95
N PRO A 237 -0.87 2.07 34.51
CA PRO A 237 -0.32 2.64 33.28
C PRO A 237 1.21 2.75 33.33
N GLN A 238 1.79 3.04 34.51
CA GLN A 238 3.25 3.10 34.71
C GLN A 238 3.96 1.75 34.51
N ALA A 239 3.22 0.64 34.56
CA ALA A 239 3.78 -0.68 34.32
C ALA A 239 3.83 -1.03 32.83
N THR A 240 2.89 -0.53 32.02
CA THR A 240 2.71 -0.93 30.62
C THR A 240 3.13 0.15 29.62
N TRP A 241 3.09 1.43 29.99
CA TRP A 241 3.34 2.60 29.13
C TRP A 241 4.55 3.42 29.60
N ARG A 242 5.74 2.82 29.50
CA ARG A 242 7.00 3.42 29.97
C ARG A 242 7.71 4.30 28.94
N GLY A 243 7.24 4.28 27.69
CA GLY A 243 7.93 4.93 26.58
C GLY A 243 9.16 4.17 26.09
N ASP A 244 9.22 2.85 26.34
CA ASP A 244 10.27 1.95 25.90
C ASP A 244 9.80 1.03 24.75
N LEU A 245 10.68 0.14 24.27
CA LEU A 245 10.35 -0.82 23.21
C LEU A 245 9.20 -1.75 23.62
N GLN A 246 9.13 -2.12 24.90
CA GLN A 246 8.08 -2.97 25.47
C GLN A 246 6.71 -2.28 25.42
N HIS A 247 6.65 -0.97 25.69
CA HIS A 247 5.46 -0.16 25.47
C HIS A 247 5.03 -0.19 24.00
N LEU A 248 5.96 -0.03 23.06
CA LEU A 248 5.64 -0.11 21.63
C LEU A 248 5.08 -1.48 21.24
N GLN A 249 5.67 -2.59 21.71
CA GLN A 249 5.13 -3.93 21.50
C GLN A 249 3.70 -4.07 22.05
N ASN A 250 3.44 -3.55 23.26
CA ASN A 250 2.11 -3.58 23.86
C ASN A 250 1.08 -2.80 23.03
N LEU A 251 1.45 -1.61 22.53
CA LEU A 251 0.60 -0.82 21.63
C LEU A 251 0.33 -1.57 20.32
N LEU A 252 1.34 -2.21 19.72
CA LEU A 252 1.17 -2.98 18.48
C LEU A 252 0.25 -4.18 18.67
N LEU A 253 0.26 -4.85 19.83
CA LEU A 253 -0.72 -5.89 20.15
C LEU A 253 -2.16 -5.32 20.18
N VAL A 254 -2.35 -4.12 20.75
CA VAL A 254 -3.67 -3.45 20.73
C VAL A 254 -4.10 -3.10 19.30
N VAL A 255 -3.17 -2.59 18.48
CA VAL A 255 -3.42 -2.34 17.05
C VAL A 255 -3.81 -3.63 16.34
N GLN A 256 -3.08 -4.73 16.53
CA GLN A 256 -3.40 -6.02 15.94
C GLN A 256 -4.83 -6.47 16.33
N TYR A 257 -5.16 -6.45 17.62
CA TYR A 257 -6.50 -6.81 18.07
C TYR A 257 -7.60 -5.95 17.43
N THR A 258 -7.46 -4.62 17.45
CA THR A 258 -8.47 -3.71 16.87
C THR A 258 -8.66 -3.94 15.37
N ILE A 259 -7.60 -4.27 14.63
CA ILE A 259 -7.64 -4.67 13.23
C ILE A 259 -8.45 -5.97 13.04
N PHE A 260 -8.23 -7.00 13.85
CA PHE A 260 -8.96 -8.28 13.72
C PHE A 260 -10.41 -8.19 14.20
N ALA A 261 -10.68 -7.33 15.17
CA ALA A 261 -12.02 -6.95 15.61
C ALA A 261 -12.73 -6.01 14.60
N SER A 262 -12.06 -5.62 13.51
CA SER A 262 -12.57 -4.71 12.48
C SER A 262 -12.94 -3.31 13.00
N ASN A 263 -12.33 -2.86 14.10
CA ASN A 263 -12.48 -1.49 14.61
C ASN A 263 -11.36 -0.59 14.04
N LEU A 264 -11.55 -0.15 12.79
CA LEU A 264 -10.56 0.64 12.07
C LEU A 264 -10.34 2.05 12.65
N SER A 265 -11.35 2.62 13.32
CA SER A 265 -11.20 3.92 14.00
C SER A 265 -10.23 3.80 15.16
N ALA A 266 -10.41 2.82 16.04
CA ALA A 266 -9.48 2.56 17.13
C ALA A 266 -8.09 2.21 16.60
N ALA A 267 -8.00 1.35 15.59
CA ALA A 267 -6.74 0.98 14.95
C ALA A 267 -5.97 2.21 14.44
N TRP A 268 -6.65 3.18 13.83
CA TRP A 268 -6.04 4.43 13.33
C TRP A 268 -5.43 5.26 14.45
N HIS A 269 -6.11 5.40 15.58
CA HIS A 269 -5.59 6.18 16.70
C HIS A 269 -4.39 5.49 17.35
N PHE A 270 -4.49 4.19 17.62
CA PHE A 270 -3.42 3.44 18.28
C PHE A 270 -2.18 3.28 17.39
N ILE A 271 -2.34 3.08 16.07
CA ILE A 271 -1.17 3.03 15.18
C ILE A 271 -0.49 4.39 15.10
N GLY A 272 -1.24 5.50 15.13
CA GLY A 272 -0.66 6.84 15.20
C GLY A 272 0.11 7.11 16.49
N LEU A 273 -0.27 6.49 17.62
CA LEU A 273 0.52 6.52 18.86
C LEU A 273 1.78 5.66 18.75
N ALA A 274 1.65 4.45 18.20
CA ALA A 274 2.77 3.53 17.99
C ALA A 274 3.83 4.11 17.04
N THR A 275 3.42 4.74 15.93
CA THR A 275 4.34 5.39 14.99
C THR A 275 5.10 6.55 15.64
N ARG A 276 4.43 7.39 16.45
CA ARG A 276 5.10 8.47 17.20
C ARG A 276 6.09 7.93 18.22
N LEU A 277 5.70 6.90 18.97
CA LEU A 277 6.61 6.26 19.92
C LEU A 277 7.82 5.61 19.22
N ALA A 278 7.63 5.03 18.04
CA ALA A 278 8.74 4.49 17.24
C ALA A 278 9.73 5.60 16.81
N ILE A 279 9.25 6.80 16.53
CA ILE A 279 10.07 8.00 16.25
C ILE A 279 10.79 8.46 17.53
N ASP A 280 10.09 8.55 18.66
CA ASP A 280 10.67 8.96 19.94
C ASP A 280 11.78 8.01 20.41
N LEU A 281 11.67 6.73 20.07
CA LEU A 281 12.67 5.68 20.32
C LEU A 281 13.82 5.66 19.29
N ASP A 282 13.83 6.57 18.31
CA ASP A 282 14.76 6.67 17.18
C ASP A 282 14.92 5.36 16.38
N LEU A 283 13.84 4.58 16.25
CA LEU A 283 13.88 3.27 15.57
C LEU A 283 14.05 3.39 14.04
N LEU A 284 14.03 4.61 13.50
CA LEU A 284 14.27 4.88 12.08
C LEU A 284 15.77 4.97 11.74
N ASN A 285 16.63 5.21 12.74
CA ASN A 285 18.06 5.47 12.55
C ASN A 285 18.95 4.53 13.38
N GLU A 286 19.08 3.28 12.95
CA GLU A 286 19.95 2.31 13.63
C GLU A 286 21.40 2.81 13.82
N THR A 287 21.95 3.51 12.82
CA THR A 287 23.34 4.02 12.86
C THR A 287 23.59 5.06 13.95
N ARG A 288 22.56 5.80 14.39
CA ARG A 288 22.70 6.77 15.49
C ARG A 288 22.72 6.07 16.85
N LEU A 289 21.90 5.03 16.99
CA LEU A 289 21.86 4.18 18.19
C LEU A 289 23.18 3.44 18.41
N SER A 290 23.83 2.95 17.34
CA SER A 290 25.11 2.23 17.46
C SER A 290 26.27 3.12 17.90
N VAL A 291 26.27 4.40 17.52
CA VAL A 291 27.29 5.38 17.93
C VAL A 291 27.13 5.74 19.41
N THR A 292 25.90 5.84 19.91
CA THR A 292 25.63 6.16 21.32
C THR A 292 25.79 4.95 22.26
N ASN A 293 25.50 3.73 21.80
CA ASN A 293 25.46 2.51 22.62
C ASN A 293 26.63 1.54 22.40
N SER A 294 27.76 2.03 21.90
CA SER A 294 28.89 1.29 21.31
C SER A 294 29.60 0.20 22.15
N ALA A 295 29.11 -0.21 23.33
CA ALA A 295 29.75 -1.24 24.15
C ALA A 295 28.87 -2.44 24.55
N HIS A 296 27.53 -2.43 24.42
CA HIS A 296 26.71 -3.46 25.10
C HIS A 296 25.41 -3.96 24.42
N GLU A 297 24.98 -3.46 23.26
CA GLU A 297 23.77 -4.02 22.62
C GLU A 297 24.08 -5.34 21.91
N SER A 298 23.34 -6.40 22.27
CA SER A 298 23.44 -7.72 21.64
C SER A 298 22.80 -7.73 20.26
N GLU A 299 23.26 -8.63 19.37
CA GLU A 299 22.65 -8.80 18.04
C GLU A 299 21.14 -9.12 18.11
N ALA A 300 20.72 -9.83 19.17
CA ALA A 300 19.32 -10.14 19.42
C ALA A 300 18.48 -8.88 19.72
N GLU A 301 18.97 -7.97 20.55
CA GLU A 301 18.29 -6.71 20.88
C GLU A 301 18.16 -5.79 19.66
N VAL A 302 19.23 -5.68 18.85
CA VAL A 302 19.19 -4.93 17.60
C VAL A 302 18.15 -5.51 16.65
N ASN A 303 18.14 -6.84 16.50
CA ASN A 303 17.17 -7.49 15.64
C ASN A 303 15.73 -7.32 16.15
N GLN A 304 15.51 -7.37 17.47
CA GLN A 304 14.21 -7.12 18.08
C GLN A 304 13.70 -5.70 17.77
N ARG A 305 14.55 -4.67 17.89
CA ARG A 305 14.21 -3.30 17.52
C ARG A 305 13.77 -3.19 16.05
N ARG A 306 14.52 -3.83 15.13
CA ARG A 306 14.16 -3.89 13.71
C ARG A 306 12.78 -4.54 13.51
N ARG A 307 12.53 -5.70 14.11
CA ARG A 307 11.25 -6.43 13.96
C ARG A 307 10.07 -5.60 14.46
N VAL A 308 10.21 -4.95 15.60
CA VAL A 308 9.15 -4.08 16.17
C VAL A 308 8.90 -2.88 15.26
N PHE A 309 9.96 -2.20 14.80
CA PHE A 309 9.83 -1.07 13.86
C PHE A 309 9.13 -1.46 12.56
N TRP A 310 9.58 -2.54 11.90
CA TRP A 310 8.99 -2.97 10.64
C TRP A 310 7.58 -3.55 10.81
N SER A 311 7.24 -4.07 12.00
CA SER A 311 5.85 -4.41 12.34
C SER A 311 4.97 -3.15 12.44
N THR A 312 5.45 -2.07 13.07
CA THR A 312 4.77 -0.76 13.05
C THR A 312 4.58 -0.27 11.62
N TYR A 313 5.64 -0.32 10.80
CA TYR A 313 5.61 0.10 9.40
C TYR A 313 4.53 -0.64 8.58
N ILE A 314 4.49 -1.97 8.67
CA ILE A 314 3.50 -2.77 7.92
C ILE A 314 2.08 -2.42 8.36
N LEU A 315 1.83 -2.33 9.67
CA LEU A 315 0.50 -2.07 10.22
C LEU A 315 0.00 -0.68 9.84
N GLU A 316 0.84 0.35 9.93
CA GLU A 316 0.51 1.72 9.49
C GLU A 316 0.23 1.75 7.99
N THR A 317 1.15 1.22 7.19
CA THR A 317 1.03 1.24 5.72
C THR A 317 -0.25 0.54 5.26
N ASN A 318 -0.54 -0.62 5.85
CA ASN A 318 -1.75 -1.37 5.55
C ASN A 318 -3.03 -0.57 5.81
N LEU A 319 -3.08 0.14 6.93
CA LEU A 319 -4.24 0.92 7.31
C LEU A 319 -4.36 2.19 6.47
N CYS A 320 -3.25 2.89 6.20
CA CYS A 320 -3.21 4.09 5.37
C CYS A 320 -3.73 3.84 3.95
N VAL A 321 -3.28 2.77 3.29
CA VAL A 321 -3.73 2.43 1.92
C VAL A 321 -5.25 2.21 1.89
N ILE A 322 -5.79 1.45 2.84
CA ILE A 322 -7.24 1.11 2.86
C ILE A 322 -8.11 2.29 3.30
N LEU A 323 -7.65 3.09 4.26
CA LEU A 323 -8.37 4.29 4.69
C LEU A 323 -8.18 5.48 3.76
N ASN A 324 -7.39 5.32 2.69
CA ASN A 324 -7.01 6.37 1.76
C ASN A 324 -6.37 7.60 2.46
N ARG A 325 -5.42 7.35 3.37
CA ARG A 325 -4.71 8.36 4.17
C ARG A 325 -3.21 8.32 3.92
N PRO A 326 -2.47 9.44 4.04
CA PRO A 326 -1.02 9.43 3.92
C PRO A 326 -0.39 8.78 5.17
N ARG A 327 0.79 8.18 5.01
CA ARG A 327 1.64 7.71 6.12
C ARG A 327 2.33 8.88 6.82
N SER A 328 2.69 8.65 8.08
CA SER A 328 3.42 9.63 8.90
C SER A 328 4.91 9.70 8.55
N ILE A 329 5.52 8.56 8.21
CA ILE A 329 6.95 8.42 7.93
C ILE A 329 7.15 8.15 6.43
N PRO A 330 7.88 9.02 5.68
CA PRO A 330 8.28 8.74 4.31
C PRO A 330 9.45 7.76 4.27
N ASP A 331 9.57 6.97 3.19
CA ASP A 331 10.59 5.91 3.11
C ASP A 331 12.02 6.46 3.09
N GLU A 332 12.21 7.69 2.57
CA GLU A 332 13.49 8.39 2.56
C GLU A 332 14.01 8.74 3.96
N ALA A 333 13.15 8.72 4.98
CA ALA A 333 13.54 8.95 6.37
C ALA A 333 13.97 7.68 7.11
N ILE A 334 13.88 6.50 6.47
CA ILE A 334 14.14 5.20 7.10
C ILE A 334 15.56 4.73 6.75
N PHE A 335 16.42 4.65 7.76
CA PHE A 335 17.79 4.13 7.65
C PHE A 335 17.97 2.77 8.36
N THR A 336 16.92 2.26 8.98
CA THR A 336 16.91 0.96 9.65
C THR A 336 16.78 -0.17 8.63
N PRO A 337 17.72 -1.14 8.61
CA PRO A 337 17.66 -2.27 7.68
C PRO A 337 16.55 -3.26 8.05
N LEU A 338 16.21 -4.16 7.12
CA LEU A 338 15.28 -5.26 7.40
C LEU A 338 15.82 -6.16 8.53
N PRO A 339 14.93 -6.81 9.31
CA PRO A 339 15.31 -7.77 10.33
C PRO A 339 16.15 -8.93 9.74
N SER A 340 17.12 -9.41 10.52
CA SER A 340 17.87 -10.62 10.18
C SER A 340 16.96 -11.84 10.18
N THR A 341 17.11 -12.67 9.14
CA THR A 341 16.43 -13.96 8.97
C THR A 341 17.25 -15.13 9.48
N SER A 342 18.38 -14.86 10.14
CA SER A 342 19.28 -15.87 10.72
C SER A 342 19.79 -15.43 12.09
N GLY A 343 20.14 -16.40 12.93
CA GLY A 343 20.63 -16.16 14.30
C GLY A 343 19.51 -16.05 15.35
N PRO A 344 19.85 -15.63 16.58
CA PRO A 344 18.90 -15.48 17.68
C PRO A 344 17.78 -14.49 17.35
N GLU A 345 16.54 -14.83 17.73
CA GLU A 345 15.31 -14.10 17.39
C GLU A 345 15.18 -13.74 15.89
N SER A 346 15.56 -14.66 15.00
CA SER A 346 15.43 -14.48 13.55
C SER A 346 14.00 -14.16 13.14
N SER A 347 13.82 -13.20 12.25
CA SER A 347 12.51 -12.92 11.63
C SER A 347 12.23 -13.87 10.47
N SER A 348 10.95 -14.08 10.17
CA SER A 348 10.55 -14.86 8.99
C SER A 348 10.98 -14.13 7.71
N PRO A 349 11.63 -14.81 6.74
CA PRO A 349 11.85 -14.26 5.41
C PRO A 349 10.55 -13.77 4.74
N LEU A 350 9.43 -14.42 5.04
CA LEU A 350 8.11 -14.02 4.54
C LEU A 350 7.65 -12.69 5.13
N ALA A 351 7.97 -12.39 6.40
CA ALA A 351 7.66 -11.10 6.99
C ALA A 351 8.44 -9.97 6.30
N ASN A 352 9.74 -10.18 6.03
CA ASN A 352 10.53 -9.24 5.24
C ASN A 352 9.97 -9.05 3.83
N HIS A 353 9.51 -10.13 3.20
CA HIS A 353 8.88 -10.08 1.89
C HIS A 353 7.56 -9.28 1.91
N CYS A 354 6.78 -9.38 3.00
CA CYS A 354 5.61 -8.54 3.25
C CYS A 354 5.98 -7.07 3.42
N VAL A 355 7.11 -6.73 4.06
CA VAL A 355 7.59 -5.33 4.14
C VAL A 355 7.83 -4.76 2.74
N LEU A 356 8.57 -5.50 1.90
CA LEU A 356 8.90 -5.09 0.54
C LEU A 356 7.63 -4.88 -0.30
N PHE A 357 6.64 -5.77 -0.16
CA PHE A 357 5.33 -5.58 -0.77
C PHE A 357 4.67 -4.27 -0.34
N ARG A 358 4.67 -3.94 0.96
CA ARG A 358 4.05 -2.72 1.48
C ARG A 358 4.72 -1.45 0.98
N GLN A 359 6.03 -1.48 0.73
CA GLN A 359 6.74 -0.38 0.07
C GLN A 359 6.21 -0.16 -1.36
N LEU A 360 6.11 -1.24 -2.16
CA LEU A 360 5.59 -1.17 -3.54
C LEU A 360 4.14 -0.70 -3.58
N GLU A 361 3.29 -1.29 -2.73
CA GLU A 361 1.87 -0.94 -2.62
C GLU A 361 1.70 0.54 -2.27
N TYR A 362 2.45 1.03 -1.28
CA TYR A 362 2.33 2.43 -0.88
C TYR A 362 2.88 3.39 -1.92
N GLU A 363 3.97 3.06 -2.62
CA GLU A 363 4.49 3.89 -3.70
C GLU A 363 3.45 4.10 -4.80
N ILE A 364 2.74 3.03 -5.18
CA ILE A 364 1.63 3.07 -6.15
C ILE A 364 0.50 3.94 -5.61
N PHE A 365 0.03 3.65 -4.39
CA PHE A 365 -1.01 4.43 -3.74
C PHE A 365 -0.66 5.92 -3.68
N HIS A 366 0.54 6.26 -3.20
CA HIS A 366 0.97 7.64 -3.01
C HIS A 366 1.06 8.38 -4.35
N THR A 367 1.72 7.78 -5.34
CA THR A 367 1.95 8.41 -6.66
C THR A 367 0.63 8.64 -7.41
N LEU A 368 -0.33 7.73 -7.30
CA LEU A 368 -1.63 7.87 -7.95
C LEU A 368 -2.51 8.92 -7.25
N ASN A 369 -2.40 9.09 -5.93
CA ASN A 369 -3.34 9.91 -5.14
C ASN A 369 -2.82 11.30 -4.74
N TYR A 370 -1.51 11.51 -4.58
CA TYR A 370 -0.96 12.74 -3.96
C TYR A 370 -0.11 13.56 -4.91
N LYS A 371 -0.20 14.90 -4.84
CA LYS A 371 0.60 15.78 -5.71
C LYS A 371 2.11 15.48 -5.55
N PRO A 372 2.88 15.50 -6.65
CA PRO A 372 4.33 15.37 -6.55
C PRO A 372 4.91 16.54 -5.75
N PRO A 373 6.09 16.38 -5.14
CA PRO A 373 6.82 17.46 -4.47
C PRO A 373 6.99 18.68 -5.39
N ALA A 374 6.83 19.89 -4.84
CA ALA A 374 6.84 21.15 -5.59
C ALA A 374 8.17 21.49 -6.28
N ASN A 375 9.26 20.84 -5.88
CA ASN A 375 10.60 20.96 -6.45
C ASN A 375 10.84 20.03 -7.66
N GLY A 376 9.79 19.37 -8.18
CA GLY A 376 9.88 18.23 -9.06
C GLY A 376 10.57 18.49 -10.40
N ASN A 377 11.66 17.74 -10.63
CA ASN A 377 12.11 17.39 -11.98
C ASN A 377 10.96 16.72 -12.76
N PHE A 378 11.04 16.76 -14.08
CA PHE A 378 10.11 16.02 -14.95
C PHE A 378 9.97 14.56 -14.48
N PHE A 379 8.73 14.11 -14.25
CA PHE A 379 8.40 12.75 -13.84
C PHE A 379 7.61 12.04 -14.93
N ASP A 380 8.21 11.01 -15.53
CA ASP A 380 7.56 10.21 -16.56
C ASP A 380 6.66 9.14 -15.93
N TYR A 381 5.37 9.48 -15.79
CA TYR A 381 4.37 8.56 -15.23
C TYR A 381 4.24 7.26 -16.02
N LYS A 382 4.41 7.29 -17.36
CA LYS A 382 4.25 6.09 -18.18
C LYS A 382 5.42 5.14 -17.97
N ALA A 383 6.65 5.66 -17.96
CA ALA A 383 7.84 4.88 -17.63
C ALA A 383 7.76 4.32 -16.20
N TRP A 384 7.30 5.12 -15.24
CA TRP A 384 7.09 4.69 -13.86
C TRP A 384 6.06 3.56 -13.75
N LYS A 385 4.89 3.68 -14.39
CA LYS A 385 3.82 2.65 -14.39
C LYS A 385 4.35 1.30 -14.87
N MET A 386 5.10 1.29 -15.98
CA MET A 386 5.72 0.07 -16.50
C MET A 386 6.84 -0.46 -15.60
N GLY A 387 7.67 0.43 -15.05
CA GLY A 387 8.67 0.08 -14.05
C GLY A 387 8.06 -0.57 -12.80
N MET A 388 6.89 -0.09 -12.35
CA MET A 388 6.20 -0.65 -11.19
C MET A 388 5.66 -2.04 -11.47
N LYS A 389 5.09 -2.27 -12.65
CA LYS A 389 4.68 -3.62 -13.08
C LYS A 389 5.87 -4.58 -13.00
N ASN A 390 7.03 -4.19 -13.52
CA ASN A 390 8.23 -5.04 -13.48
C ASN A 390 8.72 -5.32 -12.06
N ARG A 391 8.75 -4.30 -11.18
CA ARG A 391 9.12 -4.48 -9.76
C ARG A 391 8.14 -5.39 -9.01
N LEU A 392 6.84 -5.30 -9.29
CA LEU A 392 5.83 -6.20 -8.72
C LEU A 392 6.02 -7.65 -9.19
N MET A 393 6.29 -7.85 -10.48
CA MET A 393 6.56 -9.18 -11.02
C MET A 393 7.86 -9.77 -10.46
N ASP A 394 8.92 -8.96 -10.35
CA ASP A 394 10.18 -9.38 -9.74
C ASP A 394 10.00 -9.72 -8.24
N TRP A 395 9.28 -8.88 -7.51
CA TRP A 395 8.90 -9.19 -6.12
C TRP A 395 8.18 -10.54 -6.02
N HIS A 396 7.15 -10.77 -6.84
CA HIS A 396 6.40 -12.02 -6.82
C HIS A 396 7.25 -13.24 -7.21
N ALA A 397 8.15 -13.10 -8.19
CA ALA A 397 9.06 -14.17 -8.60
C ALA A 397 10.06 -14.59 -7.50
N ASN A 398 10.32 -13.71 -6.53
CA ASN A 398 11.26 -13.91 -5.43
C ASN A 398 10.56 -14.24 -4.09
N VAL A 399 9.32 -14.74 -4.11
CA VAL A 399 8.60 -15.19 -2.91
C VAL A 399 9.41 -16.30 -2.20
N PRO A 400 9.76 -16.13 -0.92
CA PRO A 400 10.43 -17.17 -0.15
C PRO A 400 9.56 -18.43 -0.02
N PRO A 401 10.15 -19.62 0.20
CA PRO A 401 9.38 -20.84 0.40
C PRO A 401 8.33 -20.71 1.52
N VAL A 402 7.08 -21.01 1.19
CA VAL A 402 5.95 -21.01 2.13
C VAL A 402 5.75 -22.43 2.66
N ASP A 403 5.70 -22.60 3.98
CA ASP A 403 5.38 -23.89 4.58
C ASP A 403 3.95 -24.30 4.23
N ALA A 404 3.82 -25.35 3.41
CA ALA A 404 2.53 -25.90 3.01
C ALA A 404 1.67 -26.39 4.19
N LYS A 405 2.27 -26.61 5.37
CA LYS A 405 1.55 -26.97 6.60
C LYS A 405 0.94 -25.78 7.31
N SER A 406 1.38 -24.56 7.02
CA SER A 406 0.79 -23.37 7.63
C SER A 406 -0.65 -23.24 7.15
N LYS A 407 -1.56 -23.30 8.11
CA LYS A 407 -2.97 -23.02 7.91
C LYS A 407 -3.22 -21.53 7.77
N LEU A 408 -2.36 -20.69 8.36
CA LEU A 408 -2.57 -19.24 8.50
C LEU A 408 -1.79 -18.35 7.52
N ALA A 409 -0.78 -18.88 6.84
CA ALA A 409 -0.02 -18.20 5.77
C ALA A 409 -0.32 -18.83 4.40
N PRO A 410 -1.37 -18.38 3.67
CA PRO A 410 -1.82 -19.08 2.50
C PRO A 410 -0.90 -18.77 1.30
N GLN A 411 -0.53 -19.80 0.53
CA GLN A 411 0.34 -19.64 -0.65
C GLN A 411 -0.20 -18.61 -1.66
N ASN A 412 -1.53 -18.57 -1.84
CA ASN A 412 -2.21 -17.63 -2.72
C ASN A 412 -2.23 -16.17 -2.22
N PHE A 413 -1.70 -15.88 -1.03
CA PHE A 413 -1.61 -14.52 -0.51
C PHE A 413 -0.83 -13.62 -1.47
N PHE A 414 0.31 -14.10 -1.96
CA PHE A 414 1.20 -13.31 -2.82
C PHE A 414 0.62 -13.10 -4.22
N ASP A 415 -0.09 -14.11 -4.76
CA ASP A 415 -0.85 -13.96 -6.01
C ASP A 415 -1.95 -12.91 -5.85
N GLY A 416 -2.74 -13.02 -4.78
CA GLY A 416 -3.80 -12.06 -4.48
C GLY A 416 -3.26 -10.63 -4.31
N ALA A 417 -2.13 -10.49 -3.61
CA ALA A 417 -1.44 -9.22 -3.45
C ALA A 417 -0.93 -8.63 -4.77
N LEU A 418 -0.36 -9.46 -5.65
CA LEU A 418 0.10 -9.04 -6.98
C LEU A 418 -1.07 -8.51 -7.82
N TYR A 419 -2.10 -9.33 -8.05
CA TYR A 419 -3.18 -8.98 -8.97
C TYR A 419 -4.04 -7.82 -8.45
N MET A 420 -4.29 -7.75 -7.15
CA MET A 420 -4.97 -6.59 -6.55
C MET A 420 -4.18 -5.30 -6.75
N THR A 421 -2.86 -5.35 -6.61
CA THR A 421 -2.00 -4.16 -6.80
C THR A 421 -1.89 -3.79 -8.28
N LEU A 422 -1.87 -4.77 -9.19
CA LEU A 422 -1.92 -4.53 -10.64
C LEU A 422 -3.25 -3.90 -11.06
N VAL A 423 -4.37 -4.35 -10.50
CA VAL A 423 -5.68 -3.68 -10.70
C VAL A 423 -5.57 -2.22 -10.27
N SER A 424 -5.00 -1.93 -9.09
CA SER A 424 -4.84 -0.54 -8.65
C SER A 424 -3.92 0.29 -9.55
N LEU A 425 -2.84 -0.30 -10.06
CA LEU A 425 -1.85 0.38 -10.91
C LEU A 425 -2.38 0.69 -12.31
N PHE A 426 -3.21 -0.20 -12.87
CA PHE A 426 -3.73 -0.10 -14.24
C PHE A 426 -5.15 0.46 -14.32
N SER A 427 -5.84 0.64 -13.18
CA SER A 427 -7.12 1.33 -13.13
C SER A 427 -7.01 2.78 -13.60
N PRO A 428 -8.10 3.36 -14.13
CA PRO A 428 -8.18 4.79 -14.41
C PRO A 428 -7.78 5.62 -13.19
N SER A 429 -7.00 6.67 -13.44
CA SER A 429 -6.52 7.59 -12.41
C SER A 429 -6.34 8.99 -12.99
N ARG A 430 -6.07 9.99 -12.14
CA ARG A 430 -5.84 11.37 -12.58
C ARG A 430 -4.73 11.52 -13.65
N HIS A 431 -3.74 10.63 -13.64
CA HIS A 431 -2.62 10.65 -14.59
C HIS A 431 -2.89 9.79 -15.83
N PHE A 432 -3.86 8.87 -15.74
CA PHE A 432 -4.27 7.95 -16.78
C PHE A 432 -5.81 7.91 -16.87
N PRO A 433 -6.47 9.01 -17.27
CA PRO A 433 -7.94 9.09 -17.29
C PRO A 433 -8.56 8.29 -18.43
N HIS A 434 -7.82 8.06 -19.50
CA HIS A 434 -8.26 7.33 -20.69
C HIS A 434 -7.29 6.17 -20.93
N LEU A 435 -7.83 4.95 -20.94
CA LEU A 435 -7.08 3.73 -21.18
C LEU A 435 -7.25 3.29 -22.65
N SER A 436 -6.16 2.82 -23.26
CA SER A 436 -6.24 2.19 -24.59
C SER A 436 -6.98 0.85 -24.52
N GLU A 437 -7.42 0.33 -25.68
CA GLU A 437 -8.04 -0.99 -25.75
C GLU A 437 -7.13 -2.10 -25.17
N GLU A 438 -5.82 -2.04 -25.46
CA GLU A 438 -4.83 -2.98 -24.92
C GLU A 438 -4.74 -2.89 -23.39
N GLU A 439 -4.69 -1.68 -22.84
CA GLU A 439 -4.66 -1.46 -21.39
C GLU A 439 -5.95 -1.92 -20.70
N LEU A 440 -7.11 -1.74 -21.35
CA LEU A 440 -8.40 -2.22 -20.85
C LEU A 440 -8.45 -3.75 -20.83
N ARG A 441 -7.88 -4.43 -21.84
CA ARG A 441 -7.79 -5.89 -21.89
C ARG A 441 -6.86 -6.43 -20.80
N ASP A 442 -5.70 -5.81 -20.60
CA ASP A 442 -4.78 -6.14 -19.50
C ASP A 442 -5.47 -5.95 -18.13
N LEU A 443 -6.16 -4.83 -17.91
CA LEU A 443 -6.89 -4.56 -16.67
C LEU A 443 -8.03 -5.56 -16.43
N ALA A 444 -8.80 -5.91 -17.46
CA ALA A 444 -9.86 -6.91 -17.37
C ALA A 444 -9.31 -8.29 -16.98
N GLN A 445 -8.15 -8.67 -17.51
CA GLN A 445 -7.46 -9.89 -17.13
C GLN A 445 -7.01 -9.86 -15.65
N TYR A 446 -6.35 -8.78 -15.21
CA TYR A 446 -5.91 -8.65 -13.82
C TYR A 446 -7.08 -8.67 -12.83
N ALA A 447 -8.16 -7.95 -13.15
CA ALA A 447 -9.37 -7.93 -12.35
C ALA A 447 -10.05 -9.30 -12.28
N SER A 448 -10.16 -10.00 -13.41
CA SER A 448 -10.74 -11.34 -13.47
C SER A 448 -9.93 -12.34 -12.63
N THR A 449 -8.60 -12.35 -12.75
CA THR A 449 -7.74 -13.22 -11.94
C THR A 449 -7.83 -12.88 -10.45
N SER A 450 -7.85 -11.59 -10.09
CA SER A 450 -8.04 -11.14 -8.71
C SER A 450 -9.36 -11.67 -8.11
N ILE A 451 -10.48 -11.54 -8.83
CA ILE A 451 -11.81 -12.03 -8.40
C ILE A 451 -11.79 -13.55 -8.15
N GLU A 452 -11.13 -14.32 -9.03
CA GLU A 452 -11.04 -15.77 -8.89
C GLU A 452 -10.25 -16.19 -7.65
N LEU A 453 -9.12 -15.54 -7.39
CA LEU A 453 -8.33 -15.77 -6.18
C LEU A 453 -9.13 -15.47 -4.91
N TYR A 454 -9.95 -14.40 -4.93
CA TYR A 454 -10.88 -14.12 -3.83
C TYR A 454 -11.97 -15.17 -3.69
N ARG A 455 -12.53 -15.68 -4.79
CA ARG A 455 -13.53 -16.77 -4.76
C ARG A 455 -12.95 -18.04 -4.13
N GLU A 456 -11.75 -18.45 -4.56
CA GLU A 456 -11.06 -19.62 -4.01
C GLU A 456 -10.72 -19.43 -2.54
N GLY A 457 -10.13 -18.28 -2.20
CA GLY A 457 -9.81 -17.94 -0.81
C GLY A 457 -11.05 -17.92 0.10
N PHE A 458 -12.19 -17.44 -0.40
CA PHE A 458 -13.45 -17.45 0.37
C PHE A 458 -13.98 -18.87 0.56
N LYS A 459 -14.03 -19.65 -0.53
CA LYS A 459 -14.51 -21.06 -0.51
C LYS A 459 -13.70 -21.93 0.46
N GLU A 460 -12.40 -21.68 0.56
CA GLU A 460 -11.48 -22.44 1.42
C GLU A 460 -11.34 -21.87 2.84
N GLY A 461 -12.05 -20.80 3.19
CA GLY A 461 -11.93 -20.16 4.50
C GLY A 461 -10.58 -19.49 4.76
N LYS A 462 -9.84 -19.13 3.71
CA LYS A 462 -8.50 -18.53 3.78
C LYS A 462 -8.51 -16.99 3.82
N LEU A 463 -9.67 -16.34 3.66
CA LEU A 463 -9.79 -14.87 3.77
C LEU A 463 -9.83 -14.42 5.24
N ARG A 464 -8.80 -13.70 5.66
CA ARG A 464 -8.59 -13.34 7.08
C ARG A 464 -8.94 -11.90 7.43
N PHE A 465 -8.79 -10.98 6.48
CA PHE A 465 -8.95 -9.55 6.69
C PHE A 465 -10.12 -9.00 5.89
N TYR A 466 -11.36 -9.38 6.23
CA TYR A 466 -12.56 -8.94 5.48
C TYR A 466 -12.63 -7.41 5.31
N TRP A 467 -12.23 -6.63 6.31
CA TRP A 467 -12.19 -5.16 6.19
C TRP A 467 -11.25 -4.65 5.10
N ARG A 468 -10.23 -5.43 4.73
CA ARG A 468 -9.27 -5.13 3.66
C ARG A 468 -9.64 -5.83 2.36
N THR A 469 -10.06 -7.09 2.43
CA THR A 469 -10.36 -7.89 1.24
C THR A 469 -11.68 -7.50 0.60
N THR A 470 -12.67 -7.02 1.37
CA THR A 470 -13.94 -6.53 0.81
C THR A 470 -13.74 -5.32 -0.11
N PRO A 471 -13.06 -4.22 0.31
CA PRO A 471 -12.74 -3.11 -0.60
C PRO A 471 -11.91 -3.52 -1.81
N ASN A 472 -10.94 -4.42 -1.65
CA ASN A 472 -10.07 -4.89 -2.74
C ASN A 472 -10.83 -5.71 -3.79
N LEU A 473 -11.71 -6.60 -3.34
CA LEU A 473 -12.58 -7.36 -4.25
C LEU A 473 -13.55 -6.43 -4.96
N PHE A 474 -14.15 -5.51 -4.22
CA PHE A 474 -15.01 -4.47 -4.79
C PHE A 474 -14.27 -3.67 -5.88
N GLN A 475 -13.03 -3.24 -5.63
CA GLN A 475 -12.21 -2.52 -6.61
C GLN A 475 -11.95 -3.36 -7.87
N SER A 476 -11.66 -4.66 -7.70
CA SER A 476 -11.45 -5.58 -8.81
C SER A 476 -12.72 -5.74 -9.65
N GLY A 477 -13.86 -5.93 -9.00
CA GLY A 477 -15.16 -5.97 -9.66
C GLY A 477 -15.46 -4.67 -10.40
N ALA A 478 -15.31 -3.52 -9.75
CA ALA A 478 -15.61 -2.22 -10.34
C ALA A 478 -14.70 -1.90 -11.54
N ALA A 479 -13.41 -2.26 -11.47
CA ALA A 479 -12.49 -2.16 -12.60
C ALA A 479 -12.97 -3.03 -13.78
N LEU A 480 -13.49 -4.23 -13.52
CA LEU A 480 -14.02 -5.10 -14.55
C LEU A 480 -15.28 -4.53 -15.21
N ILE A 481 -16.20 -3.97 -14.43
CA ILE A 481 -17.38 -3.26 -14.94
C ILE A 481 -16.95 -2.09 -15.83
N HIS A 482 -15.96 -1.30 -15.39
CA HIS A 482 -15.41 -0.22 -16.19
C HIS A 482 -14.81 -0.72 -17.52
N CYS A 483 -14.09 -1.85 -17.50
CA CYS A 483 -13.54 -2.45 -18.72
C CYS A 483 -14.63 -2.85 -19.70
N ILE A 484 -15.70 -3.54 -19.23
CA ILE A 484 -16.84 -3.92 -20.08
C ILE A 484 -17.44 -2.68 -20.74
N LYS A 485 -17.75 -1.63 -19.95
CA LYS A 485 -18.34 -0.40 -20.47
C LYS A 485 -17.44 0.29 -21.49
N SER A 486 -16.16 0.43 -21.18
CA SER A 486 -15.21 1.17 -22.02
C SER A 486 -14.90 0.44 -23.31
N LEU A 487 -14.72 -0.88 -23.28
CA LEU A 487 -14.51 -1.70 -24.47
C LEU A 487 -15.74 -1.67 -25.39
N THR A 488 -16.94 -1.77 -24.80
CA THR A 488 -18.21 -1.61 -25.54
C THR A 488 -18.29 -0.25 -26.24
N LEU A 489 -18.02 0.85 -25.53
CA LEU A 489 -18.06 2.20 -26.09
C LEU A 489 -17.00 2.44 -27.18
N GLN A 490 -15.86 1.74 -27.10
CA GLN A 490 -14.81 1.76 -28.13
C GLN A 490 -15.15 0.87 -29.34
N GLY A 491 -16.24 0.10 -29.30
CA GLY A 491 -16.62 -0.84 -30.37
C GLY A 491 -15.67 -2.05 -30.49
N ALA A 492 -14.95 -2.37 -29.42
CA ALA A 492 -14.03 -3.50 -29.40
C ALA A 492 -14.80 -4.84 -29.40
N VAL A 493 -14.21 -5.87 -30.02
CA VAL A 493 -14.76 -7.24 -30.01
C VAL A 493 -14.16 -8.03 -28.83
N PHE A 494 -15.00 -8.53 -27.93
CA PHE A 494 -14.58 -9.31 -26.75
C PHE A 494 -15.72 -10.19 -26.22
N ASP A 495 -15.37 -11.20 -25.43
CA ASP A 495 -16.35 -12.09 -24.79
C ASP A 495 -17.00 -11.41 -23.57
N VAL A 496 -18.08 -10.67 -23.84
CA VAL A 496 -18.87 -9.97 -22.81
C VAL A 496 -19.43 -10.95 -21.78
N ASN A 497 -19.85 -12.16 -22.20
CA ASN A 497 -20.49 -13.14 -21.33
C ASN A 497 -19.52 -13.71 -20.30
N ALA A 498 -18.27 -14.00 -20.70
CA ALA A 498 -17.22 -14.41 -19.78
C ALA A 498 -16.95 -13.33 -18.71
N LEU A 499 -16.88 -12.05 -19.10
CA LEU A 499 -16.65 -10.96 -18.14
C LEU A 499 -17.86 -10.75 -17.21
N LYS A 500 -19.09 -10.83 -17.72
CA LYS A 500 -20.31 -10.79 -16.90
C LYS A 500 -20.36 -11.92 -15.87
N SER A 501 -19.93 -13.12 -16.26
CA SER A 501 -19.82 -14.26 -15.33
C SER A 501 -18.88 -13.94 -14.17
N ARG A 502 -17.72 -13.31 -14.43
CA ARG A 502 -16.79 -12.86 -13.37
C ARG A 502 -17.39 -11.77 -12.49
N VAL A 503 -18.16 -10.84 -13.05
CA VAL A 503 -18.90 -9.83 -12.25
C VAL A 503 -19.90 -10.51 -11.30
N SER A 504 -20.63 -11.53 -11.76
CA SER A 504 -21.55 -12.31 -10.92
C SER A 504 -20.82 -13.07 -9.79
N VAL A 505 -19.64 -13.65 -10.08
CA VAL A 505 -18.77 -14.24 -9.05
C VAL A 505 -18.37 -13.20 -8.00
N CYS A 506 -17.96 -12.00 -8.43
CA CYS A 506 -17.60 -10.91 -7.52
C CYS A 506 -18.76 -10.53 -6.59
N SER A 507 -19.98 -10.35 -7.12
CA SER A 507 -21.17 -10.05 -6.30
C SER A 507 -21.45 -11.17 -5.27
N THR A 508 -21.38 -12.43 -5.71
CA THR A 508 -21.61 -13.59 -4.83
C THR A 508 -20.63 -13.63 -3.65
N VAL A 509 -19.34 -13.39 -3.92
CA VAL A 509 -18.32 -13.38 -2.86
C VAL A 509 -18.48 -12.16 -1.96
N LEU A 510 -18.81 -10.98 -2.49
CA LEU A 510 -19.09 -9.78 -1.69
C LEU A 510 -20.27 -10.00 -0.72
N TRP A 511 -21.33 -10.68 -1.16
CA TRP A 511 -22.45 -11.08 -0.29
C TRP A 511 -21.97 -11.93 0.89
N GLY A 512 -21.22 -13.01 0.61
CA GLY A 512 -20.68 -13.89 1.65
C GLY A 512 -19.71 -13.17 2.60
N MET A 513 -18.92 -12.22 2.10
CA MET A 513 -18.02 -11.41 2.93
C MET A 513 -18.75 -10.41 3.80
N ALA A 514 -19.84 -9.80 3.32
CA ALA A 514 -20.63 -8.83 4.06
C ALA A 514 -21.32 -9.46 5.29
N GLU A 515 -21.66 -10.74 5.25
CA GLU A 515 -22.14 -11.48 6.43
C GLU A 515 -21.08 -11.58 7.53
N ARG A 516 -19.81 -11.73 7.14
CA ARG A 516 -18.65 -11.84 8.06
C ARG A 516 -18.11 -10.48 8.52
N TYR A 517 -18.45 -9.43 7.79
CA TYR A 517 -18.04 -8.06 8.01
C TYR A 517 -19.19 -7.11 7.67
N PRO A 518 -20.11 -6.86 8.62
CA PRO A 518 -21.32 -6.07 8.38
C PRO A 518 -21.07 -4.67 7.80
N PRO A 519 -20.03 -3.91 8.19
CA PRO A 519 -19.71 -2.63 7.54
C PRO A 519 -19.42 -2.76 6.03
N GLY A 520 -19.04 -3.96 5.57
CA GLY A 520 -18.83 -4.30 4.17
C GLY A 520 -20.10 -4.32 3.32
N ALA A 521 -21.30 -4.34 3.92
CA ALA A 521 -22.57 -4.32 3.19
C ALA A 521 -22.69 -3.13 2.23
N SER A 522 -22.14 -1.97 2.61
CA SER A 522 -22.09 -0.78 1.75
C SER A 522 -21.38 -1.02 0.41
N TYR A 523 -20.30 -1.79 0.40
CA TYR A 523 -19.59 -2.16 -0.83
C TYR A 523 -20.40 -3.12 -1.69
N ARG A 524 -21.04 -4.11 -1.06
CA ARG A 524 -21.92 -5.06 -1.75
C ARG A 524 -23.09 -4.34 -2.43
N ASP A 525 -23.81 -3.51 -1.69
CA ASP A 525 -25.00 -2.81 -2.19
C ASP A 525 -24.65 -1.88 -3.36
N ARG A 526 -23.53 -1.15 -3.22
CA ARG A 526 -23.02 -0.30 -4.30
C ARG A 526 -22.58 -1.10 -5.53
N PHE A 527 -21.98 -2.28 -5.32
CA PHE A 527 -21.55 -3.14 -6.41
C PHE A 527 -22.74 -3.69 -7.19
N ASP A 528 -23.80 -4.13 -6.52
CA ASP A 528 -25.01 -4.64 -7.16
C ASP A 528 -25.69 -3.56 -8.00
N GLU A 529 -25.76 -2.31 -7.50
CA GLU A 529 -26.23 -1.15 -8.28
C GLU A 529 -25.40 -0.94 -9.54
N MET A 530 -24.06 -0.97 -9.44
CA MET A 530 -23.18 -0.83 -10.60
C MET A 530 -23.33 -1.99 -11.59
N SER A 531 -23.47 -3.21 -11.09
CA SER A 531 -23.62 -4.41 -11.90
C SER A 531 -24.91 -4.39 -12.72
N ALA A 532 -26.01 -3.89 -12.17
CA ALA A 532 -27.29 -3.79 -12.87
C ALA A 532 -27.20 -2.94 -14.16
N THR A 533 -26.37 -1.89 -14.15
CA THR A 533 -26.19 -1.01 -15.34
C THR A 533 -25.53 -1.71 -16.53
N ILE A 534 -24.90 -2.86 -16.34
CA ILE A 534 -24.24 -3.62 -17.42
C ILE A 534 -25.29 -4.28 -18.33
N ASP A 535 -26.39 -4.74 -17.76
CA ASP A 535 -27.44 -5.44 -18.51
C ASP A 535 -28.24 -4.48 -19.40
N GLU A 536 -28.44 -3.25 -18.94
CA GLU A 536 -29.05 -2.17 -19.72
C GLU A 536 -28.22 -1.85 -20.98
N MET A 537 -26.90 -1.69 -20.84
CA MET A 537 -26.00 -1.35 -21.96
C MET A 537 -25.79 -2.50 -22.95
N ALA A 538 -25.80 -3.75 -22.50
CA ALA A 538 -25.59 -4.91 -23.37
C ALA A 538 -26.81 -5.17 -24.28
N SER A 539 -27.99 -4.68 -23.92
CA SER A 539 -29.21 -4.82 -24.72
C SER A 539 -29.20 -4.02 -26.04
N GLU A 540 -28.24 -3.09 -26.20
CA GLU A 540 -28.12 -2.18 -27.35
C GLU A 540 -27.13 -2.66 -28.44
N LEU A 541 -26.48 -3.83 -28.26
CA LEU A 541 -25.49 -4.35 -29.21
C LEU A 541 -26.03 -5.50 -30.07
N PRO A 542 -25.68 -5.57 -31.38
CA PRO A 542 -26.03 -6.71 -32.23
C PRO A 542 -25.31 -7.99 -31.78
N MET A 543 -26.04 -9.11 -31.85
CA MET A 543 -25.71 -10.43 -31.31
C MET A 543 -24.42 -11.11 -31.83
N ASP A 544 -23.87 -11.95 -30.94
CA ASP A 544 -23.12 -13.21 -31.14
C ASP A 544 -22.02 -13.27 -32.20
N ILE A 545 -20.73 -13.27 -31.78
CA ILE A 545 -19.63 -13.93 -32.53
C ILE A 545 -18.51 -14.47 -31.61
N SER A 546 -18.25 -15.79 -31.76
CA SER A 546 -17.03 -16.63 -31.59
C SER A 546 -16.03 -16.43 -30.43
N SER A 547 -15.74 -17.55 -29.76
CA SER A 547 -14.81 -17.77 -28.63
C SER A 547 -13.29 -17.69 -28.97
N GLU A 548 -12.89 -17.02 -30.04
CA GLU A 548 -11.51 -17.14 -30.58
C GLU A 548 -10.54 -15.99 -30.32
N PHE A 549 -10.95 -14.91 -29.61
CA PHE A 549 -10.02 -13.82 -29.24
C PHE A 549 -9.86 -13.70 -27.72
N LEU A 550 -9.10 -14.63 -27.15
CA LEU A 550 -8.59 -14.54 -25.79
C LEU A 550 -7.41 -13.54 -25.76
N PHE A 551 -7.66 -12.40 -25.11
CA PHE A 551 -6.76 -11.45 -24.45
C PHE A 551 -5.28 -11.36 -24.87
N GLY A 552 -4.87 -10.16 -25.31
CA GLY A 552 -3.57 -9.49 -25.06
C GLY A 552 -2.26 -10.23 -25.38
N HIS A 553 -1.34 -9.56 -26.11
CA HIS A 553 -0.01 -10.08 -26.44
C HIS A 553 0.95 -10.25 -25.23
N ASN A 554 0.52 -9.92 -24.01
CA ASN A 554 1.31 -10.10 -22.80
C ASN A 554 0.84 -11.37 -22.07
N VAL A 555 1.34 -12.52 -22.51
CA VAL A 555 1.21 -13.78 -21.78
C VAL A 555 1.92 -13.62 -20.43
N VAL A 556 1.17 -13.34 -19.37
CA VAL A 556 1.59 -13.70 -18.01
C VAL A 556 1.66 -15.23 -18.00
N PRO A 557 2.74 -15.86 -17.48
CA PRO A 557 2.88 -17.31 -17.52
C PRO A 557 1.61 -17.99 -17.02
N SER A 558 1.18 -19.03 -17.70
CA SER A 558 0.07 -19.86 -17.24
C SER A 558 0.36 -20.29 -15.80
N LEU A 559 -0.47 -19.85 -14.86
CA LEU A 559 -0.49 -20.40 -13.51
C LEU A 559 -0.82 -21.89 -13.66
N ASP A 560 0.15 -22.73 -13.34
CA ASP A 560 -0.07 -24.16 -13.14
C ASP A 560 -0.88 -24.31 -11.84
N LEU A 561 -2.21 -24.19 -11.97
CA LEU A 561 -3.17 -24.38 -10.87
C LEU A 561 -3.26 -25.86 -10.44
N ASP A 562 -2.61 -26.78 -11.17
CA ASP A 562 -2.61 -28.22 -10.92
C ASP A 562 -1.25 -28.71 -10.41
N GLY A 563 -0.78 -28.08 -9.34
CA GLY A 563 0.35 -28.57 -8.55
C GLY A 563 0.00 -29.89 -7.85
N THR A 564 0.24 -31.00 -8.54
CA THR A 564 0.13 -32.38 -8.06
C THR A 564 0.55 -32.59 -6.59
N ALA A 565 -0.42 -32.90 -5.73
CA ALA A 565 -0.19 -33.61 -4.48
C ALA A 565 -1.30 -34.65 -4.28
N THR A 566 -1.07 -35.82 -4.88
CA THR A 566 -1.79 -37.04 -4.57
C THR A 566 -1.77 -37.33 -3.07
N LEU A 567 -2.98 -37.50 -2.51
CA LEU A 567 -3.35 -38.46 -1.46
C LEU A 567 -2.40 -38.57 -0.25
N TRP A 568 -2.74 -37.88 0.85
CA TRP A 568 -2.73 -38.53 2.18
C TRP A 568 -3.88 -37.98 3.03
N THR A 569 -4.89 -38.83 3.22
CA THR A 569 -5.97 -38.68 4.17
C THR A 569 -5.43 -38.74 5.60
N THR A 570 -5.69 -37.71 6.42
CA THR A 570 -6.01 -37.91 7.85
C THR A 570 -6.79 -36.71 8.38
N THR A 571 -7.81 -37.06 9.16
CA THR A 571 -8.87 -36.27 9.80
C THR A 571 -8.36 -35.08 10.63
N PRO A 572 -9.12 -33.96 10.70
CA PRO A 572 -8.79 -32.84 11.59
C PRO A 572 -8.89 -33.26 13.07
N PRO A 573 -8.06 -32.70 13.97
CA PRO A 573 -8.24 -32.88 15.41
C PRO A 573 -9.53 -32.18 15.87
N THR A 574 -10.42 -32.93 16.49
CA THR A 574 -11.58 -32.43 17.22
C THR A 574 -11.14 -31.51 18.35
N LEU A 575 -11.60 -30.25 18.34
CA LEU A 575 -11.48 -29.34 19.48
C LEU A 575 -12.24 -29.94 20.68
N ASP A 576 -11.60 -29.93 21.85
CA ASP A 576 -12.14 -30.46 23.10
C ASP A 576 -13.41 -29.65 23.52
N PRO A 577 -14.52 -30.28 23.96
CA PRO A 577 -15.80 -29.60 24.21
C PRO A 577 -15.83 -28.58 25.35
N TRP A 578 -14.71 -28.28 26.00
CA TRP A 578 -14.66 -27.37 27.15
C TRP A 578 -14.99 -25.89 26.79
N ILE A 579 -15.12 -25.55 25.50
CA ILE A 579 -15.53 -24.21 25.03
C ILE A 579 -17.02 -23.91 25.33
N PHE A 580 -17.83 -24.91 25.74
CA PHE A 580 -19.29 -24.77 25.84
C PHE A 580 -19.90 -24.88 27.24
N ASP A 581 -19.11 -24.87 28.32
CA ASP A 581 -19.70 -24.91 29.67
C ASP A 581 -19.86 -23.51 30.28
N GLN A 582 -21.11 -23.09 30.50
CA GLN A 582 -21.48 -21.84 31.18
C GLN A 582 -21.62 -22.03 32.70
N THR A 583 -20.64 -22.66 33.35
CA THR A 583 -20.58 -22.74 34.81
C THR A 583 -19.41 -22.00 35.44
#